data_AF-A0A259M9S2-F1
#
_entry.id   AF-A0A259M9S2-F1
#
_cell.length_a   1.000
_cell.length_b   1.000
_cell.length_c   1.000
_cell.angle_alpha   90.00
_cell.angle_beta   90.00
_cell.angle_gamma   90.00
#
_symmetry.space_group_name_H-M   'P 1'
#
loop_
_entity.id
_entity.type
_entity.pdbx_description
1 polymer ?
#
loop_
_entity_poly.entity_id
_entity_poly.type
_entity_poly.pdbx_seq_one_letter_code
_entity_poly.pdbx_strand_id
1 'polypeptide(L)'
;MLSVVAEKLSLNAGQRRWHRERRSAWLRLVALAILVVNLGLAGTQDSGIVYENIIVVYGALTITALILAELRRGTTWLSWLYVVFDAMLVFILFHEHLFAPGKDLDHTLTAPSLAIGFVLLTHVALRLRPVLVFLFSGLVILGWLALLTVAVEAHLGKGAAHAWSAFLTEAALAAAFGFAALVCGLLTHDHNVILRTAVLAERRRANLSRFFSPTVLTELQATGTSLALGRREVAVMFVDLRGFTSLSETIPLEMLARLLAEFRELVTREVFAHGGDRQVPRRWSDGGLWPAEINGGRRCTRLGMRRPPEWYAA
;
A
#
# COMPACT_ATOMS: atom_id res chain seq x y z
N MET A 1 -16.21 0.61 -0.82
CA MET A 1 -14.81 0.37 -0.42
C MET A 1 -14.15 -0.72 -1.28
N LEU A 2 -14.80 -1.88 -1.49
CA LEU A 2 -14.30 -2.97 -2.35
C LEU A 2 -14.12 -2.57 -3.84
N SER A 3 -14.99 -1.73 -4.39
CA SER A 3 -14.88 -1.24 -5.79
C SER A 3 -13.62 -0.39 -6.02
N VAL A 4 -13.31 0.52 -5.11
CA VAL A 4 -12.12 1.40 -5.17
C VAL A 4 -10.82 0.60 -5.02
N VAL A 5 -10.84 -0.49 -4.23
CA VAL A 5 -9.70 -1.38 -4.06
C VAL A 5 -9.49 -2.23 -5.32
N ALA A 6 -10.57 -2.75 -5.92
CA ALA A 6 -10.53 -3.50 -7.17
C ALA A 6 -10.01 -2.64 -8.35
N GLU A 7 -10.43 -1.39 -8.44
CA GLU A 7 -9.96 -0.43 -9.45
C GLU A 7 -8.47 -0.08 -9.28
N LYS A 8 -7.98 0.05 -8.04
CA LYS A 8 -6.54 0.26 -7.79
C LYS A 8 -5.68 -0.97 -8.08
N LEU A 9 -6.28 -2.15 -8.05
CA LEU A 9 -5.59 -3.41 -8.35
C LEU A 9 -5.37 -3.60 -9.86
N SER A 10 -6.27 -3.08 -10.71
CA SER A 10 -6.17 -3.14 -12.18
C SER A 10 -5.16 -2.14 -12.79
N LEU A 11 -4.75 -1.11 -12.04
CA LEU A 11 -3.77 -0.12 -12.51
C LEU A 11 -2.36 -0.73 -12.67
N ASN A 12 -1.70 -0.41 -13.79
CA ASN A 12 -0.31 -0.81 -14.05
C ASN A 12 0.64 -0.25 -12.97
N ALA A 13 1.76 -0.94 -12.72
CA ALA A 13 2.74 -0.51 -11.72
C ALA A 13 3.23 0.95 -11.93
N GLY A 14 3.30 1.40 -13.17
CA GLY A 14 3.59 2.80 -13.54
C GLY A 14 2.48 3.77 -13.12
N GLN A 15 1.21 3.45 -13.37
CA GLN A 15 0.07 4.30 -12.98
C GLN A 15 -0.03 4.47 -11.46
N ARG A 16 0.22 3.39 -10.69
CA ARG A 16 0.26 3.48 -9.22
C ARG A 16 1.40 4.35 -8.70
N ARG A 17 2.56 4.37 -9.36
CA ARG A 17 3.68 5.27 -9.01
C ARG A 17 3.30 6.72 -9.31
N TRP A 18 2.78 6.99 -10.49
CA TRP A 18 2.36 8.32 -10.91
C TRP A 18 1.30 8.94 -9.98
N HIS A 19 0.26 8.18 -9.59
CA HIS A 19 -0.74 8.69 -8.64
C HIS A 19 -0.15 9.06 -7.27
N ARG A 20 0.88 8.34 -6.81
CA ARG A 20 1.58 8.66 -5.55
C ARG A 20 2.44 9.90 -5.69
N GLU A 21 3.17 10.02 -6.79
CA GLU A 21 4.01 11.20 -7.09
C GLU A 21 3.16 12.46 -7.22
N ARG A 22 2.03 12.39 -7.94
CA ARG A 22 1.09 13.51 -8.09
C ARG A 22 0.48 13.92 -6.75
N ARG A 23 0.04 12.97 -5.91
CA ARG A 23 -0.45 13.28 -4.56
C ARG A 23 0.62 13.95 -3.70
N SER A 24 1.86 13.43 -3.75
CA SER A 24 2.98 14.02 -3.01
C SER A 24 3.29 15.44 -3.49
N ALA A 25 3.24 15.72 -4.78
CA ALA A 25 3.48 17.06 -5.32
C ALA A 25 2.40 18.06 -4.88
N TRP A 26 1.12 17.66 -4.92
CA TRP A 26 0.01 18.50 -4.42
C TRP A 26 0.11 18.78 -2.92
N LEU A 27 0.48 17.78 -2.12
CA LEU A 27 0.72 17.97 -0.69
C LEU A 27 1.89 18.93 -0.40
N ARG A 28 2.86 19.04 -1.32
CA ARG A 28 3.98 19.97 -1.18
C ARG A 28 3.54 21.41 -1.39
N LEU A 29 2.58 21.63 -2.29
CA LEU A 29 1.96 22.93 -2.49
C LEU A 29 1.21 23.38 -1.22
N VAL A 30 0.52 22.46 -0.54
CA VAL A 30 -0.10 22.75 0.77
C VAL A 30 0.95 23.13 1.81
N ALA A 31 2.07 22.38 1.89
CA ALA A 31 3.18 22.72 2.78
C ALA A 31 3.79 24.09 2.46
N LEU A 32 3.94 24.44 1.16
CA LEU A 32 4.37 25.76 0.71
C LEU A 32 3.39 26.86 1.15
N ALA A 33 2.08 26.64 1.02
CA ALA A 33 1.08 27.60 1.46
C ALA A 33 1.17 27.86 2.97
N ILE A 34 1.32 26.80 3.77
CA ILE A 34 1.53 26.92 5.22
C ILE A 34 2.82 27.69 5.51
N LEU A 35 3.92 27.37 4.81
CA LEU A 35 5.19 28.06 4.95
C LEU A 35 5.05 29.57 4.66
N VAL A 36 4.41 29.94 3.55
CA VAL A 36 4.20 31.34 3.15
C VAL A 36 3.38 32.10 4.18
N VAL A 37 2.29 31.52 4.67
CA VAL A 37 1.47 32.14 5.72
C VAL A 37 2.28 32.32 7.00
N ASN A 38 3.01 31.29 7.40
CA ASN A 38 3.75 31.27 8.66
C ASN A 38 4.94 32.23 8.66
N LEU A 39 5.75 32.24 7.59
CA LEU A 39 6.86 33.18 7.42
C LEU A 39 6.39 34.60 7.08
N GLY A 40 5.33 34.75 6.29
CA GLY A 40 4.79 36.05 5.90
C GLY A 40 4.22 36.82 7.09
N LEU A 41 3.62 36.12 8.05
CA LEU A 41 3.17 36.72 9.32
C LEU A 41 4.34 37.05 10.26
N ALA A 42 5.42 36.26 10.23
CA ALA A 42 6.61 36.45 11.06
C ALA A 42 7.58 37.53 10.52
N GLY A 43 7.63 37.73 9.21
CA GLY A 43 8.64 38.53 8.50
C GLY A 43 8.43 40.05 8.51
N THR A 44 7.48 40.58 9.29
CA THR A 44 7.22 42.03 9.36
C THR A 44 8.26 42.81 10.18
N GLN A 45 9.23 42.14 10.81
CA GLN A 45 10.29 42.77 11.60
C GLN A 45 11.70 42.26 11.20
N ASP A 46 12.48 43.14 10.57
CA ASP A 46 13.93 43.14 10.32
C ASP A 46 14.62 42.02 9.51
N SER A 47 14.08 40.80 9.41
CA SER A 47 14.74 39.68 8.68
C SER A 47 14.07 39.29 7.34
N GLY A 48 13.39 40.23 6.68
CA GLY A 48 12.57 39.97 5.50
C GLY A 48 13.29 39.26 4.34
N ILE A 49 14.56 39.60 4.10
CA ILE A 49 15.34 39.08 2.96
C ILE A 49 15.58 37.56 3.07
N VAL A 50 15.88 37.05 4.27
CA VAL A 50 16.15 35.61 4.46
C VAL A 50 14.87 34.81 4.28
N TYR A 51 13.75 35.25 4.88
CA TYR A 51 12.46 34.58 4.74
C TYR A 51 11.92 34.62 3.31
N GLU A 52 12.09 35.74 2.61
CA GLU A 52 11.74 35.86 1.20
C GLU A 52 12.54 34.88 0.33
N ASN A 53 13.86 34.79 0.54
CA ASN A 53 14.72 33.84 -0.16
C ASN A 53 14.29 32.38 0.11
N ILE A 54 13.96 32.03 1.35
CA ILE A 54 13.47 30.68 1.71
C ILE A 54 12.18 30.36 0.96
N ILE A 55 11.22 31.29 0.93
CA ILE A 55 9.94 31.11 0.22
C ILE A 55 10.18 30.94 -1.28
N VAL A 56 11.03 31.78 -1.89
CA VAL A 56 11.31 31.72 -3.33
C VAL A 56 12.00 30.40 -3.70
N VAL A 57 13.03 29.99 -2.96
CA VAL A 57 13.76 28.74 -3.22
C VAL A 57 12.84 27.53 -3.02
N TYR A 58 12.09 27.48 -1.92
CA TYR A 58 11.16 26.38 -1.65
C TYR A 58 10.00 26.33 -2.64
N GLY A 59 9.51 27.51 -3.08
CA GLY A 59 8.53 27.66 -4.15
C GLY A 59 9.04 27.10 -5.47
N ALA A 60 10.26 27.47 -5.88
CA ALA A 60 10.89 26.96 -7.10
C ALA A 60 11.09 25.44 -7.07
N LEU A 61 11.54 24.89 -5.94
CA LEU A 61 11.65 23.44 -5.73
C LEU A 61 10.29 22.73 -5.81
N THR A 62 9.23 23.36 -5.30
CA THR A 62 7.87 22.84 -5.35
C THR A 62 7.29 22.85 -6.76
N ILE A 63 7.48 23.94 -7.50
CA ILE A 63 7.08 24.05 -8.91
C ILE A 63 7.82 23.02 -9.77
N THR A 64 9.14 22.87 -9.58
CA THR A 64 9.94 21.87 -10.28
C THR A 64 9.43 20.46 -10.00
N ALA A 65 9.07 20.16 -8.75
CA ALA A 65 8.51 18.87 -8.36
C ALA A 65 7.13 18.61 -9.01
N LEU A 66 6.27 19.63 -9.10
CA LEU A 66 4.97 19.55 -9.76
C LEU A 66 5.10 19.32 -11.28
N ILE A 67 5.96 20.10 -11.94
CA ILE A 67 6.24 19.95 -13.37
C ILE A 67 6.74 18.54 -13.67
N LEU A 68 7.68 18.04 -12.86
CA LEU A 68 8.23 16.70 -13.09
C LEU A 68 7.21 15.57 -12.82
N ALA A 69 6.34 15.75 -11.82
CA ALA A 69 5.26 14.83 -11.53
C ALA A 69 4.23 14.76 -12.68
N GLU A 70 3.93 15.91 -13.31
CA GLU A 70 3.01 15.96 -14.44
C GLU A 70 3.64 15.41 -15.72
N LEU A 71 4.94 15.66 -15.93
CA LEU A 71 5.73 15.11 -17.05
C LEU A 71 6.02 13.60 -16.93
N ARG A 72 5.54 12.92 -15.87
CA ARG A 72 5.75 11.48 -15.61
C ARG A 72 7.23 11.06 -15.57
N ARG A 73 8.14 11.99 -15.30
CA ARG A 73 9.61 11.77 -15.24
C ARG A 73 10.13 11.67 -13.79
N GLY A 74 9.31 11.17 -12.88
CA GLY A 74 9.70 10.96 -11.48
C GLY A 74 10.74 9.85 -11.33
N THR A 75 12.01 10.22 -11.22
CA THR A 75 13.07 9.28 -10.82
C THR A 75 13.07 9.10 -9.30
N THR A 76 13.40 7.89 -8.84
CA THR A 76 13.37 7.55 -7.40
C THR A 76 14.40 8.31 -6.58
N TRP A 77 15.53 8.72 -7.17
CA TRP A 77 16.56 9.53 -6.51
C TRP A 77 16.01 10.90 -6.12
N LEU A 78 15.25 11.59 -6.99
CA LEU A 78 14.79 12.95 -6.69
C LEU A 78 14.02 13.08 -5.37
N SER A 79 13.34 12.03 -4.92
CA SER A 79 12.70 12.00 -3.60
C SER A 79 13.68 12.19 -2.45
N TRP A 80 14.89 11.60 -2.53
CA TRP A 80 15.95 11.76 -1.53
C TRP A 80 16.49 13.17 -1.53
N LEU A 81 16.76 13.72 -2.72
CA LEU A 81 17.26 15.08 -2.89
C LEU A 81 16.28 16.09 -2.28
N TYR A 82 14.98 15.95 -2.55
CA TYR A 82 13.98 16.83 -1.94
C TYR A 82 13.91 16.73 -0.42
N VAL A 83 14.02 15.53 0.15
CA VAL A 83 14.02 15.36 1.61
C VAL A 83 15.24 16.03 2.26
N VAL A 84 16.41 15.95 1.62
CA VAL A 84 17.61 16.65 2.09
C VAL A 84 17.42 18.17 2.03
N PHE A 85 16.83 18.70 0.95
CA PHE A 85 16.49 20.12 0.86
C PHE A 85 15.48 20.55 1.93
N ASP A 86 14.44 19.75 2.18
CA ASP A 86 13.45 20.03 3.21
C ASP A 86 14.12 20.06 4.60
N ALA A 87 15.06 19.14 4.88
CA ALA A 87 15.81 19.12 6.14
C ALA A 87 16.76 20.32 6.28
N MET A 88 17.44 20.70 5.19
CA MET A 88 18.31 21.88 5.13
C MET A 88 17.51 23.17 5.38
N LEU A 89 16.29 23.27 4.86
CA LEU A 89 15.41 24.41 5.12
C LEU A 89 15.06 24.52 6.61
N VAL A 90 14.70 23.40 7.26
CA VAL A 90 14.47 23.38 8.71
C VAL A 90 15.71 23.81 9.49
N PHE A 91 16.89 23.32 9.08
CA PHE A 91 18.15 23.71 9.70
C PHE A 91 18.43 25.22 9.59
N ILE A 92 18.22 25.82 8.42
CA ILE A 92 18.38 27.26 8.21
C ILE A 92 17.40 28.05 9.10
N LEU A 93 16.15 27.60 9.19
CA LEU A 93 15.15 28.25 10.06
C LEU A 93 15.54 28.18 11.54
N PHE A 94 16.11 27.06 12.00
CA PHE A 94 16.61 26.93 13.37
C PHE A 94 17.85 27.77 13.62
N HIS A 95 18.76 27.87 12.64
CA HIS A 95 19.91 28.76 12.73
C HIS A 95 19.47 30.22 12.91
N GLU A 96 18.55 30.69 12.06
CA GLU A 96 17.97 32.04 12.19
C GLU A 96 17.26 32.20 13.54
N HIS A 97 16.54 31.19 14.02
CA HIS A 97 15.85 31.25 15.31
C HIS A 97 16.81 31.41 16.50
N LEU A 98 17.92 30.66 16.49
CA LEU A 98 18.85 30.56 17.62
C LEU A 98 19.88 31.68 17.64
N PHE A 99 20.20 32.29 16.49
CA PHE A 99 21.26 33.28 16.34
C PHE A 99 20.79 34.67 15.87
N ALA A 100 19.47 34.92 15.74
CA ALA A 100 18.95 36.24 15.39
C ALA A 100 19.45 37.34 16.36
N PRO A 101 20.16 38.39 15.88
CA PRO A 101 20.70 39.43 16.74
C PRO A 101 19.60 40.33 17.32
N GLY A 102 19.65 40.59 18.64
CA GLY A 102 18.93 41.71 19.26
C GLY A 102 17.47 41.51 19.62
N LYS A 103 16.90 40.30 19.44
CA LYS A 103 15.65 39.93 20.08
C LYS A 103 15.99 39.24 21.39
N ASP A 104 15.62 39.85 22.51
CA ASP A 104 15.38 39.11 23.75
C ASP A 104 14.52 37.89 23.38
N LEU A 105 14.68 36.79 24.11
CA LEU A 105 14.02 35.49 23.91
C LEU A 105 12.48 35.59 24.07
N ASP A 106 11.85 36.44 23.27
CA ASP A 106 10.43 36.65 23.19
C ASP A 106 9.89 35.44 22.43
N HIS A 107 9.15 34.62 23.17
CA HIS A 107 8.57 33.34 22.76
C HIS A 107 7.58 33.45 21.58
N THR A 108 7.41 34.62 20.97
CA THR A 108 6.48 34.89 19.87
C THR A 108 6.97 34.34 18.53
N LEU A 109 8.28 34.11 18.34
CA LEU A 109 8.87 33.62 17.09
C LEU A 109 9.34 32.15 17.11
N THR A 110 9.30 31.47 18.26
CA THR A 110 9.65 30.04 18.38
C THR A 110 8.57 29.14 17.79
N ALA A 111 7.30 29.49 17.99
CA ALA A 111 6.18 28.66 17.52
C ALA A 111 6.07 28.54 15.97
N PRO A 112 6.28 29.61 15.18
CA PRO A 112 6.20 29.54 13.72
C PRO A 112 7.28 28.63 13.08
N SER A 113 8.55 28.82 13.43
CA SER A 113 9.68 28.07 12.86
C SER A 113 9.60 26.57 13.17
N LEU A 114 9.19 26.21 14.38
CA LEU A 114 8.98 24.82 14.78
C LEU A 114 7.78 24.16 14.10
N ALA A 115 6.68 24.89 13.94
CA ALA A 115 5.50 24.37 13.25
C ALA A 115 5.87 23.89 11.82
N ILE A 116 6.79 24.58 11.15
CA ILE A 116 7.27 24.20 9.82
C ILE A 116 8.02 22.86 9.85
N GLY A 117 8.84 22.61 10.87
CA GLY A 117 9.49 21.32 11.07
C GLY A 117 8.49 20.17 11.15
N PHE A 118 7.41 20.33 11.92
CA PHE A 118 6.33 19.34 12.03
C PHE A 118 5.51 19.18 10.74
N VAL A 119 5.23 20.28 10.03
CA VAL A 119 4.54 20.25 8.74
C VAL A 119 5.36 19.49 7.70
N LEU A 120 6.66 19.75 7.62
CA LEU A 120 7.56 19.06 6.71
C LEU A 120 7.75 17.59 7.09
N LEU A 121 7.86 17.27 8.39
CA LEU A 121 7.88 15.88 8.86
C LEU A 121 6.62 15.13 8.41
N THR A 122 5.44 15.74 8.58
CA THR A 122 4.16 15.17 8.16
C THR A 122 4.13 14.99 6.64
N HIS A 123 4.61 15.98 5.89
CA HIS A 123 4.73 15.90 4.43
C HIS A 123 5.62 14.72 3.98
N VAL A 124 6.77 14.54 4.62
CA VAL A 124 7.69 13.41 4.34
C VAL A 124 7.04 12.08 4.71
N ALA A 125 6.34 11.99 5.84
CA ALA A 125 5.62 10.79 6.27
C ALA A 125 4.52 10.37 5.26
N LEU A 126 3.83 11.35 4.67
CA LEU A 126 2.82 11.10 3.62
C LEU A 126 3.40 10.45 2.35
N ARG A 127 4.73 10.46 2.16
CA ARG A 127 5.38 9.70 1.06
C ARG A 127 5.35 8.19 1.27
N LEU A 128 4.88 7.72 2.44
CA LEU A 128 4.74 6.32 2.82
C LEU A 128 6.05 5.51 2.63
N ARG A 129 7.20 6.14 2.87
CA ARG A 129 8.52 5.51 2.81
C ARG A 129 9.22 5.72 4.16
N PRO A 130 9.28 4.71 5.04
CA PRO A 130 9.77 4.91 6.41
C PRO A 130 11.23 5.37 6.44
N VAL A 131 12.05 4.87 5.49
CA VAL A 131 13.46 5.26 5.37
C VAL A 131 13.65 6.77 5.15
N LEU A 132 12.74 7.42 4.40
CA LEU A 132 12.82 8.87 4.19
C LEU A 132 12.45 9.66 5.44
N VAL A 133 11.52 9.15 6.25
CA VAL A 133 11.13 9.78 7.52
C VAL A 133 12.32 9.75 8.48
N PHE A 134 12.97 8.60 8.63
CA PHE A 134 14.15 8.47 9.49
C PHE A 134 15.35 9.28 9.00
N LEU A 135 15.56 9.39 7.68
CA LEU A 135 16.60 10.24 7.13
C LEU A 135 16.32 11.73 7.40
N PHE A 136 15.09 12.19 7.16
CA PHE A 136 14.69 13.57 7.43
C PHE A 136 14.85 13.91 8.91
N SER A 137 14.27 13.08 9.79
CA SER A 137 14.32 13.34 11.23
C SER A 137 15.75 13.25 11.78
N GLY A 138 16.54 12.29 11.30
CA GLY A 138 17.96 12.17 11.66
C GLY A 138 18.75 13.43 11.28
N LEU A 139 18.59 13.94 10.06
CA LEU A 139 19.25 15.17 9.62
C LEU A 139 18.83 16.39 10.46
N VAL A 140 17.53 16.54 10.72
CA VAL A 140 17.00 17.65 11.52
C VAL A 140 17.50 17.58 12.97
N ILE A 141 17.45 16.41 13.60
CA ILE A 141 17.92 16.22 14.99
C ILE A 141 19.42 16.48 15.10
N LEU A 142 20.22 15.94 14.17
CA LEU A 142 21.67 16.17 14.16
C LEU A 142 21.99 17.66 13.97
N GLY A 143 21.30 18.33 13.04
CA GLY A 143 21.45 19.75 12.82
C GLY A 143 21.08 20.58 14.05
N TRP A 144 19.97 20.24 14.70
CA TRP A 144 19.53 20.92 15.93
C TRP A 144 20.51 20.72 17.09
N LEU A 145 20.99 19.48 17.31
CA LEU A 145 22.01 19.20 18.31
C LEU A 145 23.30 19.99 18.06
N ALA A 146 23.75 20.10 16.81
CA ALA A 146 24.92 20.90 16.44
C ALA A 146 24.71 22.41 16.69
N LEU A 147 23.52 22.94 16.42
CA LEU A 147 23.19 24.33 16.75
C LEU A 147 23.16 24.56 18.27
N LEU A 148 22.64 23.60 19.04
CA LEU A 148 22.62 23.67 20.49
C LEU A 148 24.01 23.67 21.11
N THR A 149 24.96 22.87 20.60
CA THR A 149 26.34 22.90 21.10
C THR A 149 26.98 24.27 20.89
N VAL A 150 26.79 24.87 19.71
CA VAL A 150 27.31 26.21 19.39
C VAL A 150 26.61 27.28 20.23
N ALA A 151 25.30 27.17 20.44
CA ALA A 151 24.54 28.12 21.24
C ALA A 151 24.94 28.10 22.73
N VAL A 152 25.20 26.92 23.29
CA VAL A 152 25.71 26.78 24.67
C VAL A 152 27.08 27.45 24.80
N GLU A 153 27.99 27.20 23.87
CA GLU A 153 29.31 27.85 23.82
C GLU A 153 29.21 29.38 23.72
N ALA A 154 28.29 29.89 22.89
CA ALA A 154 28.09 31.33 22.71
C ALA A 154 27.45 32.03 23.94
N HIS A 155 26.69 31.31 24.76
CA HIS A 155 25.94 31.87 25.91
C HIS A 155 26.58 31.60 27.27
N LEU A 156 27.66 30.82 27.33
CA LEU A 156 28.38 30.43 28.55
C LEU A 156 28.92 31.61 29.41
N GLY A 157 28.81 32.86 28.95
CA GLY A 157 29.18 34.07 29.70
C GLY A 157 28.04 35.00 30.16
N LYS A 158 26.77 34.76 29.76
CA LYS A 158 25.66 35.72 29.96
C LYS A 158 24.76 35.45 31.19
N GLY A 159 25.11 34.45 32.00
CA GLY A 159 24.41 34.09 33.24
C GLY A 159 23.78 32.69 33.20
N ALA A 160 24.16 31.84 34.16
CA ALA A 160 23.85 30.40 34.13
C ALA A 160 22.34 30.07 34.16
N ALA A 161 21.51 30.87 34.83
CA ALA A 161 20.09 30.56 35.01
C ALA A 161 19.24 30.72 33.74
N HIS A 162 19.43 31.82 32.98
CA HIS A 162 18.70 32.06 31.72
C HIS A 162 19.19 31.15 30.59
N ALA A 163 20.50 30.83 30.56
CA ALA A 163 21.05 29.88 29.60
C ALA A 163 20.49 28.46 29.83
N TRP A 164 20.32 28.05 31.09
CA TRP A 164 19.80 26.73 31.44
C TRP A 164 18.33 26.54 31.07
N SER A 165 17.46 27.54 31.30
CA SER A 165 16.04 27.43 30.96
C SER A 165 15.81 27.38 29.44
N ALA A 166 16.49 28.22 28.66
CA ALA A 166 16.41 28.19 27.20
C ALA A 166 16.87 26.85 26.63
N PHE A 167 17.96 26.29 27.17
CA PHE A 167 18.44 24.96 26.79
C PHE A 167 17.42 23.85 27.06
N LEU A 168 16.78 23.85 28.24
CA LEU A 168 15.76 22.87 28.59
C LEU A 168 14.53 22.96 27.69
N THR A 169 14.10 24.18 27.33
CA THR A 169 13.00 24.39 26.39
C THR A 169 13.35 23.78 25.02
N GLU A 170 14.48 24.15 24.43
CA GLU A 170 14.90 23.61 23.14
C GLU A 170 15.07 22.08 23.15
N ALA A 171 15.65 21.52 24.22
CA ALA A 171 15.79 20.08 24.39
C ALA A 171 14.42 19.37 24.47
N ALA A 172 13.44 19.96 25.16
CA ALA A 172 12.08 19.43 25.24
C ALA A 172 11.38 19.45 23.87
N LEU A 173 11.56 20.51 23.08
CA LEU A 173 11.00 20.58 21.73
C LEU A 173 11.69 19.60 20.78
N ALA A 174 13.00 19.40 20.89
CA ALA A 174 13.72 18.37 20.14
C ALA A 174 13.23 16.96 20.49
N ALA A 175 12.96 16.69 21.77
CA ALA A 175 12.36 15.43 22.21
C ALA A 175 10.95 15.24 21.65
N ALA A 176 10.11 16.28 21.65
CA ALA A 176 8.77 16.23 21.07
C ALA A 176 8.79 15.96 19.55
N PHE A 177 9.71 16.61 18.82
CA PHE A 177 9.93 16.36 17.40
C PHE A 177 10.42 14.92 17.15
N GLY A 178 11.37 14.44 17.94
CA GLY A 178 11.87 13.06 17.87
C GLY A 178 10.76 12.03 18.12
N PHE A 179 9.89 12.27 19.10
CA PHE A 179 8.72 11.43 19.35
C PHE A 179 7.74 11.44 18.18
N ALA A 180 7.40 12.63 17.65
CA ALA A 180 6.53 12.76 16.48
C ALA A 180 7.11 12.02 15.26
N ALA A 181 8.43 12.11 15.05
CA ALA A 181 9.12 11.41 13.97
C ALA A 181 9.09 9.89 14.15
N LEU A 182 9.28 9.40 15.38
CA LEU A 182 9.17 7.99 15.70
C LEU A 182 7.76 7.46 15.41
N VAL A 183 6.72 8.15 15.88
CA VAL A 183 5.32 7.79 15.63
C VAL A 183 5.01 7.79 14.14
N CYS A 184 5.41 8.84 13.41
CA CYS A 184 5.22 8.90 11.95
C CYS A 184 5.96 7.77 11.23
N GLY A 185 7.18 7.43 11.67
CA GLY A 185 7.98 6.35 11.13
C GLY A 185 7.33 4.98 11.34
N LEU A 186 6.85 4.70 12.55
CA LEU A 186 6.14 3.46 12.90
C LEU A 186 4.82 3.34 12.14
N LEU A 187 3.98 4.38 12.15
CA LEU A 187 2.72 4.39 11.40
C LEU A 187 2.94 4.14 9.90
N THR A 188 3.98 4.75 9.34
CA THR A 188 4.35 4.56 7.93
C THR A 188 4.86 3.14 7.67
N HIS A 189 5.61 2.55 8.61
CA HIS A 189 6.08 1.17 8.53
C HIS A 189 4.91 0.18 8.56
N ASP A 190 4.05 0.29 9.57
CA ASP A 190 2.90 -0.60 9.78
C ASP A 190 1.92 -0.52 8.61
N HIS A 191 1.61 0.69 8.14
CA HIS A 191 0.75 0.88 6.98
C HIS A 191 1.28 0.15 5.74
N ASN A 192 2.60 0.19 5.51
CA ASN A 192 3.21 -0.51 4.39
C ASN A 192 3.18 -2.03 4.54
N VAL A 193 3.40 -2.54 5.75
CA VAL A 193 3.32 -3.98 6.05
C VAL A 193 1.90 -4.47 5.82
N ILE A 194 0.90 -3.81 6.41
CA ILE A 194 -0.52 -4.16 6.29
C ILE A 194 -0.99 -4.11 4.83
N LEU A 195 -0.62 -3.08 4.08
CA LEU A 195 -0.99 -2.99 2.66
C LEU A 195 -0.35 -4.11 1.83
N ARG A 196 0.92 -4.45 2.09
CA ARG A 196 1.62 -5.52 1.36
C ARG A 196 0.98 -6.88 1.66
N THR A 197 0.70 -7.18 2.92
CA THR A 197 0.08 -8.45 3.31
C THR A 197 -1.34 -8.56 2.76
N ALA A 198 -2.14 -7.49 2.81
CA ALA A 198 -3.48 -7.46 2.22
C ALA A 198 -3.45 -7.69 0.69
N VAL A 199 -2.55 -7.03 -0.03
CA VAL A 199 -2.40 -7.23 -1.48
C VAL A 199 -1.94 -8.65 -1.82
N LEU A 200 -1.03 -9.23 -1.03
CA LEU A 200 -0.58 -10.61 -1.23
C LEU A 200 -1.70 -11.61 -0.93
N ALA A 201 -2.48 -11.41 0.14
CA ALA A 201 -3.62 -12.23 0.48
C ALA A 201 -4.70 -12.19 -0.62
N GLU A 202 -4.99 -10.99 -1.15
CA GLU A 202 -5.96 -10.83 -2.23
C GLU A 202 -5.48 -11.49 -3.53
N ARG A 203 -4.19 -11.36 -3.87
CA ARG A 203 -3.61 -12.07 -5.02
C ARG A 203 -3.69 -13.59 -4.86
N ARG A 204 -3.42 -14.12 -3.66
CA ARG A 204 -3.57 -15.56 -3.38
C ARG A 204 -5.02 -16.00 -3.53
N ARG A 205 -5.98 -15.24 -2.98
CA ARG A 205 -7.42 -15.50 -3.14
C ARG A 205 -7.85 -15.49 -4.60
N ALA A 206 -7.46 -14.47 -5.37
CA ALA A 206 -7.78 -14.35 -6.78
C ALA A 206 -7.13 -15.45 -7.65
N ASN A 207 -5.96 -15.96 -7.24
CA ASN A 207 -5.33 -17.08 -7.92
C ASN A 207 -6.05 -18.40 -7.58
N LEU A 208 -6.38 -18.63 -6.30
CA LEU A 208 -7.08 -19.84 -5.84
C LEU A 208 -8.52 -19.92 -6.36
N SER A 209 -9.24 -18.81 -6.50
CA SER A 209 -10.61 -18.80 -7.08
C SER A 209 -10.67 -19.23 -8.55
N ARG A 210 -9.53 -19.23 -9.24
CA ARG A 210 -9.41 -19.81 -10.59
C ARG A 210 -9.23 -21.33 -10.57
N PHE A 211 -8.78 -21.89 -9.45
CA PHE A 211 -8.49 -23.32 -9.30
C PHE A 211 -9.52 -24.07 -8.44
N PHE A 212 -10.28 -23.38 -7.59
CA PHE A 212 -11.27 -23.97 -6.68
C PHE A 212 -12.66 -23.33 -6.86
N SER A 213 -13.70 -24.17 -6.95
CA SER A 213 -15.11 -23.78 -6.92
C SER A 213 -15.39 -22.89 -5.68
N PRO A 214 -16.25 -21.84 -5.76
CA PRO A 214 -16.57 -20.95 -4.62
C PRO A 214 -17.03 -21.69 -3.35
N THR A 215 -17.63 -22.87 -3.54
CA THR A 215 -18.09 -23.77 -2.48
C THR A 215 -16.93 -24.26 -1.61
N VAL A 216 -15.81 -24.66 -2.23
CA VAL A 216 -14.61 -25.17 -1.54
C VAL A 216 -13.88 -24.06 -0.78
N LEU A 217 -13.90 -22.83 -1.32
CA LEU A 217 -13.28 -21.69 -0.65
C LEU A 217 -14.03 -21.29 0.62
N THR A 218 -15.37 -21.44 0.61
CA THR A 218 -16.23 -21.21 1.78
C THR A 218 -16.01 -22.28 2.85
N GLU A 219 -15.89 -23.55 2.46
CA GLU A 219 -15.54 -24.64 3.38
C GLU A 219 -14.13 -24.48 3.96
N LEU A 220 -13.12 -24.16 3.14
CA LEU A 220 -11.74 -23.95 3.59
C LEU A 220 -11.61 -22.79 4.59
N GLN A 221 -12.40 -21.73 4.43
CA GLN A 221 -12.44 -20.61 5.36
C GLN A 221 -13.17 -20.96 6.65
N ALA A 222 -14.20 -21.80 6.60
CA ALA A 222 -14.94 -22.25 7.77
C ALA A 222 -14.17 -23.29 8.60
N THR A 223 -13.36 -24.15 7.97
CA THR A 223 -12.75 -25.31 8.64
C THR A 223 -11.31 -25.09 9.13
N GLY A 224 -10.70 -23.92 8.91
CA GLY A 224 -9.49 -23.47 9.59
C GLY A 224 -8.38 -24.52 9.78
N THR A 225 -7.41 -24.57 8.86
CA THR A 225 -6.12 -25.31 8.97
C THR A 225 -6.16 -26.84 9.20
N SER A 226 -7.30 -27.46 9.48
CA SER A 226 -7.41 -28.91 9.63
C SER A 226 -8.25 -29.51 8.50
N LEU A 227 -7.64 -29.66 7.33
CA LEU A 227 -8.14 -30.59 6.30
C LEU A 227 -7.83 -32.01 6.77
N ALA A 228 -8.62 -32.53 7.71
CA ALA A 228 -8.57 -33.94 8.03
C ALA A 228 -8.96 -34.75 6.78
N LEU A 229 -8.06 -35.61 6.32
CA LEU A 229 -8.32 -36.59 5.28
C LEU A 229 -9.44 -37.52 5.76
N GLY A 230 -10.65 -37.31 5.24
CA GLY A 230 -11.82 -38.13 5.54
C GLY A 230 -12.21 -38.97 4.33
N ARG A 231 -12.54 -40.25 4.53
CA ARG A 231 -13.24 -41.04 3.51
C ARG A 231 -14.66 -40.49 3.36
N ARG A 232 -15.04 -40.16 2.12
CA ARG A 232 -16.38 -39.71 1.75
C ARG A 232 -16.91 -40.67 0.70
N GLU A 233 -18.16 -41.11 0.82
CA GLU A 233 -18.83 -41.82 -0.26
C GLU A 233 -19.21 -40.81 -1.34
N VAL A 234 -18.63 -40.96 -2.52
CA VAL A 234 -18.87 -40.10 -3.68
C VAL A 234 -19.33 -40.94 -4.85
N ALA A 235 -20.43 -40.53 -5.47
CA ALA A 235 -20.85 -41.08 -6.75
C ALA A 235 -20.09 -40.36 -7.86
N VAL A 236 -19.38 -41.11 -8.70
CA VAL A 236 -18.63 -40.59 -9.85
C VAL A 236 -19.39 -40.96 -11.12
N MET A 237 -19.91 -39.97 -11.84
CA MET A 237 -20.58 -40.16 -13.13
C MET A 237 -19.63 -39.82 -14.27
N PHE A 238 -19.55 -40.68 -15.28
CA PHE A 238 -18.76 -40.48 -16.50
C PHE A 238 -19.68 -40.29 -17.71
N VAL A 239 -19.45 -39.22 -18.49
CA VAL A 239 -20.25 -38.88 -19.67
C VAL A 239 -19.33 -38.60 -20.85
N ASP A 240 -19.58 -39.22 -21.99
CA ASP A 240 -18.84 -39.00 -23.24
C ASP A 240 -19.78 -38.80 -24.42
N LEU A 241 -19.29 -38.14 -25.46
CA LEU A 241 -19.97 -37.95 -26.74
C LEU A 241 -19.80 -39.21 -27.60
N ARG A 242 -20.92 -39.82 -27.99
CA ARG A 242 -20.89 -40.95 -28.93
C ARG A 242 -20.29 -40.53 -30.26
N GLY A 243 -19.32 -41.31 -30.77
CA GLY A 243 -18.70 -41.07 -32.06
C GLY A 243 -17.78 -39.85 -32.12
N PHE A 244 -17.29 -39.38 -30.96
CA PHE A 244 -16.44 -38.19 -30.86
C PHE A 244 -15.23 -38.23 -31.80
N THR A 245 -14.56 -39.38 -31.93
CA THR A 245 -13.38 -39.55 -32.79
C THR A 245 -13.69 -39.21 -34.25
N SER A 246 -14.70 -39.86 -34.85
CA SER A 246 -15.11 -39.59 -36.23
C SER A 246 -15.64 -38.16 -36.41
N LEU A 247 -16.30 -37.61 -35.39
CA LEU A 247 -16.80 -36.23 -35.41
C LEU A 247 -15.64 -35.21 -35.44
N SER A 248 -14.58 -35.47 -34.68
CA SER A 248 -13.42 -34.59 -34.57
C SER A 248 -12.55 -34.56 -35.84
N GLU A 249 -12.59 -35.63 -36.63
CA GLU A 249 -11.86 -35.75 -37.91
C GLU A 249 -12.57 -35.02 -39.05
N THR A 250 -13.88 -34.77 -38.93
CA THR A 250 -14.71 -34.27 -40.05
C THR A 250 -15.14 -32.80 -39.88
N ILE A 251 -15.18 -32.29 -38.64
CA ILE A 251 -15.69 -30.94 -38.34
C ILE A 251 -14.55 -29.92 -38.20
N PRO A 252 -14.71 -28.67 -38.69
CA PRO A 252 -13.74 -27.60 -38.46
C PRO A 252 -13.48 -27.34 -36.97
N LEU A 253 -12.21 -27.04 -36.62
CA LEU A 253 -11.75 -26.91 -35.25
C LEU A 253 -12.55 -25.90 -34.40
N GLU A 254 -12.95 -24.75 -34.98
CA GLU A 254 -13.74 -23.75 -34.25
C GLU A 254 -15.14 -24.25 -33.92
N MET A 255 -15.75 -25.05 -34.79
CA MET A 255 -17.08 -25.61 -34.58
C MET A 255 -17.04 -26.74 -33.55
N LEU A 256 -16.00 -27.58 -33.59
CA LEU A 256 -15.76 -28.60 -32.58
C LEU A 256 -15.57 -27.97 -31.18
N ALA A 257 -14.81 -26.88 -31.08
CA ALA A 257 -14.61 -26.17 -29.82
C ALA A 257 -15.91 -25.59 -29.25
N ARG A 258 -16.81 -25.06 -30.10
CA ARG A 258 -18.14 -24.58 -29.69
C ARG A 258 -19.03 -25.72 -29.22
N LEU A 259 -19.10 -26.82 -29.97
CA LEU A 259 -19.87 -28.01 -29.62
C LEU A 259 -19.45 -28.57 -28.26
N LEU A 260 -18.14 -28.66 -28.01
CA LEU A 260 -17.60 -29.09 -26.71
C LEU A 260 -17.94 -28.11 -25.58
N ALA A 261 -17.95 -26.80 -25.86
CA ALA A 261 -18.32 -25.80 -24.87
C ALA A 261 -19.80 -25.91 -24.48
N GLU A 262 -20.70 -26.07 -25.46
CA GLU A 262 -22.14 -26.23 -25.26
C GLU A 262 -22.47 -27.54 -24.54
N PHE A 263 -21.87 -28.65 -24.98
CA PHE A 263 -22.03 -29.95 -24.31
C PHE A 263 -21.60 -29.88 -22.84
N ARG A 264 -20.45 -29.26 -22.56
CA ARG A 264 -19.96 -29.08 -21.19
C ARG A 264 -20.92 -28.22 -20.37
N GLU A 265 -21.48 -27.17 -20.95
CA GLU A 265 -22.44 -26.31 -20.25
C GLU A 265 -23.71 -27.07 -19.89
N LEU A 266 -24.26 -27.86 -20.83
CA LEU A 266 -25.45 -28.67 -20.62
C LEU A 266 -25.25 -29.69 -19.49
N VAL A 267 -24.16 -30.47 -19.55
CA VAL A 267 -23.82 -31.45 -18.50
C VAL A 267 -23.61 -30.77 -17.15
N THR A 268 -22.87 -29.66 -17.13
CA THR A 268 -22.61 -28.92 -15.89
C THR A 268 -23.90 -28.40 -15.26
N ARG A 269 -24.81 -27.85 -16.07
CA ARG A 269 -26.10 -27.30 -15.61
C ARG A 269 -26.96 -28.38 -14.94
N GLU A 270 -27.03 -29.57 -15.55
CA GLU A 270 -27.82 -30.68 -15.01
C GLU A 270 -27.20 -31.23 -13.72
N VAL A 271 -25.87 -31.40 -13.66
CA VAL A 271 -25.17 -31.85 -12.44
C VAL A 271 -25.42 -30.90 -11.26
N PHE A 272 -25.38 -29.57 -11.50
CA PHE A 272 -25.68 -28.60 -10.46
C PHE A 272 -27.15 -28.63 -10.02
N ALA A 273 -28.09 -28.83 -10.95
CA ALA A 273 -29.52 -28.90 -10.62
C ALA A 273 -29.84 -30.06 -9.65
N HIS A 274 -29.02 -31.12 -9.66
CA HIS A 274 -29.14 -32.28 -8.75
C HIS A 274 -28.18 -32.25 -7.55
N GLY A 275 -27.48 -31.14 -7.33
CA GLY A 275 -26.65 -30.92 -6.14
C GLY A 275 -25.25 -31.53 -6.19
N GLY A 276 -24.68 -31.74 -7.39
CA GLY A 276 -23.27 -32.09 -7.55
C GLY A 276 -22.33 -30.88 -7.51
N ASP A 277 -21.11 -31.04 -6.99
CA ASP A 277 -20.06 -30.00 -7.02
C ASP A 277 -19.15 -30.16 -8.24
N ARG A 278 -18.56 -29.05 -8.66
CA ARG A 278 -17.72 -28.90 -9.85
C ARG A 278 -16.30 -29.38 -9.58
N GLN A 279 -16.11 -30.64 -9.19
CA GLN A 279 -14.78 -31.26 -9.22
C GLN A 279 -14.62 -32.08 -10.49
N VAL A 280 -14.11 -31.41 -11.51
CA VAL A 280 -13.52 -32.06 -12.69
C VAL A 280 -12.00 -32.00 -12.50
N PRO A 281 -11.32 -33.10 -12.12
CA PRO A 281 -9.87 -33.19 -12.21
C PRO A 281 -9.49 -33.00 -13.68
N ARG A 282 -8.78 -31.90 -13.99
CA ARG A 282 -8.31 -31.69 -15.36
C ARG A 282 -7.16 -32.64 -15.63
N ARG A 283 -7.39 -33.50 -16.63
CA ARG A 283 -6.44 -34.34 -17.37
C ARG A 283 -6.22 -35.73 -16.79
N TRP A 284 -7.00 -36.67 -17.32
CA TRP A 284 -6.47 -37.99 -17.67
C TRP A 284 -6.15 -37.92 -19.16
N SER A 285 -4.85 -37.91 -19.49
CA SER A 285 -4.42 -38.25 -20.84
C SER A 285 -4.82 -39.70 -21.06
N ASP A 286 -5.72 -39.90 -22.03
CA ASP A 286 -6.16 -41.18 -22.60
C ASP A 286 -7.59 -41.58 -22.18
N GLY A 287 -8.56 -41.11 -22.98
CA GLY A 287 -9.93 -41.59 -23.00
C GLY A 287 -10.95 -40.80 -22.17
N GLY A 288 -11.71 -39.92 -22.84
CA GLY A 288 -13.13 -39.54 -22.66
C GLY A 288 -13.85 -39.48 -21.30
N LEU A 289 -13.19 -39.62 -20.15
CA LEU A 289 -13.84 -39.87 -18.88
C LEU A 289 -13.91 -38.59 -18.00
N TRP A 290 -15.12 -38.09 -17.76
CA TRP A 290 -15.37 -36.88 -16.96
C TRP A 290 -16.11 -37.22 -15.66
N PRO A 291 -15.48 -37.15 -14.48
CA PRO A 291 -16.16 -37.43 -13.21
C PRO A 291 -17.06 -36.25 -12.79
N ALA A 292 -18.28 -36.54 -12.34
CA ALA A 292 -19.14 -35.62 -11.60
C ALA A 292 -19.46 -36.21 -10.22
N GLU A 293 -19.25 -35.44 -9.16
CA GLU A 293 -19.51 -35.81 -7.76
C GLU A 293 -20.96 -35.49 -7.41
N ILE A 294 -21.78 -36.52 -7.15
CA ILE A 294 -23.21 -36.34 -6.79
C ILE A 294 -23.44 -36.76 -5.34
N ASN A 295 -23.95 -35.83 -4.52
CA ASN A 295 -24.22 -36.09 -3.11
C ASN A 295 -25.68 -36.54 -2.90
N GLY A 296 -25.86 -37.83 -2.59
CA GLY A 296 -27.15 -38.42 -2.18
C GLY A 296 -27.61 -39.62 -3.02
N GLY A 297 -27.43 -40.82 -2.47
CA GLY A 297 -27.75 -42.11 -3.12
C GLY A 297 -29.22 -42.36 -3.50
N ARG A 298 -30.16 -41.45 -3.16
CA ARG A 298 -31.58 -41.56 -3.53
C ARG A 298 -31.99 -40.78 -4.79
N ARG A 299 -31.11 -39.93 -5.35
CA ARG A 299 -31.44 -39.11 -6.54
C ARG A 299 -30.93 -39.67 -7.88
N CYS A 300 -30.00 -40.64 -7.87
CA CYS A 300 -29.43 -41.25 -9.08
C CYS A 300 -30.44 -42.06 -9.93
N THR A 301 -31.54 -42.56 -9.37
CA THR A 301 -32.49 -43.41 -10.10
C THR A 301 -33.31 -42.67 -11.16
N ARG A 302 -33.40 -41.34 -11.10
CA ARG A 302 -34.16 -40.55 -12.08
C ARG A 302 -33.41 -40.29 -13.40
N LEU A 303 -32.10 -40.60 -13.45
CA LEU A 303 -31.24 -40.53 -14.64
C LEU A 303 -31.15 -41.88 -15.40
N GLY A 304 -31.99 -42.86 -15.08
CA GLY A 304 -32.10 -44.11 -15.84
C GLY A 304 -31.06 -45.18 -15.53
N MET A 305 -30.58 -45.29 -14.27
CA MET A 305 -29.67 -46.36 -13.85
C MET A 305 -30.38 -47.51 -13.12
N ARG A 306 -30.12 -48.75 -13.53
CA ARG A 306 -30.29 -49.96 -12.70
C ARG A 306 -29.11 -50.06 -11.73
N ARG A 307 -29.35 -50.50 -10.48
CA ARG A 307 -28.28 -50.80 -9.51
C ARG A 307 -27.35 -51.90 -10.09
N PRO A 308 -26.01 -51.75 -10.00
CA PRO A 308 -25.12 -52.88 -10.17
C PRO A 308 -25.24 -53.83 -8.96
N PRO A 309 -25.12 -55.15 -9.17
CA PRO A 309 -25.08 -56.11 -8.07
C PRO A 309 -23.78 -55.96 -7.28
N GLU A 310 -23.91 -56.33 -6.01
CA GLU A 310 -22.94 -56.25 -4.92
C GLU A 310 -21.57 -56.81 -5.32
N TRP A 311 -20.50 -56.04 -5.10
CA TRP A 311 -19.13 -56.56 -5.13
C TRP A 311 -18.42 -56.28 -3.81
N TYR A 312 -17.92 -57.40 -3.29
CA TYR A 312 -17.30 -57.68 -2.00
C TYR A 312 -16.20 -56.73 -1.55
N ALA A 313 -16.12 -56.60 -0.22
CA ALA A 313 -14.99 -56.08 0.52
C ALA A 313 -13.70 -56.89 0.29
N ALA A 314 -12.60 -56.18 0.08
CA ALA A 314 -11.24 -56.53 0.48
C ALA A 314 -10.46 -55.23 0.69
#